data_AF-A0A9D7Y5B6-F1
#
_entry.id   AF-A0A9D7Y5B6-F1
#
_cell.length_a   1.000
_cell.length_b   1.000
_cell.length_c   1.000
_cell.angle_alpha   90.00
_cell.angle_beta   90.00
_cell.angle_gamma   90.00
#
_symmetry.space_group_name_H-M   'P 1'
#
loop_
_entity.id
_entity.type
_entity.pdbx_description
1 polymer ?
#
loop_
_entity_poly.entity_id
_entity_poly.type
_entity_poly.pdbx_seq_one_letter_code
_entity_poly.pdbx_strand_id
1 'polypeptide(L)'
;MQSIKLSIPTPCHENWDNMTPTEQGRFCSVCAKQVVDFTKMSDYEVINYFNKVQGEKVCGRTLSNQLERELEAPKPIVQSKLWYWKYAAAGIMFFTKINDIEAQNVTPLTPVQLNTLNKDTLKGRLGLVAVENKKIITGKILDTDGNVVPFVSVKIMGTKYGTSANANGIYSIKVNSNTDILEFSAVGYKVNHLVLKENVKFDIILENSYSRLQGEVVIVTGGVSVNYNDNEYVAKTQQKHIAMLKIEDKLTKKNITKASITILKDNTEKTINVDKRGIYKLKEIKNEESVVIKISAYGYENKELVIKGENFNNRKEVLK
;
A
#
# COMPACT_ATOMS: atom_id res chain seq x y z
N MET A 1 -28.74 12.97 4.61
CA MET A 1 -27.46 12.76 3.91
C MET A 1 -27.07 14.11 3.34
N GLN A 2 -25.84 14.57 3.55
CA GLN A 2 -25.40 15.82 2.94
C GLN A 2 -24.96 15.51 1.51
N SER A 3 -25.60 16.16 0.55
CA SER A 3 -25.23 16.13 -0.86
C SER A 3 -24.99 17.55 -1.34
N ILE A 4 -24.06 17.72 -2.28
CA ILE A 4 -23.77 19.00 -2.91
C ILE A 4 -23.68 18.82 -4.41
N LYS A 5 -24.06 19.86 -5.16
CA LYS A 5 -23.91 19.93 -6.62
C LYS A 5 -22.91 21.01 -6.97
N LEU A 6 -21.85 20.64 -7.67
CA LEU A 6 -20.86 21.61 -8.18
C LEU A 6 -21.30 22.19 -9.52
N SER A 7 -21.13 23.50 -9.69
CA SER A 7 -21.35 24.20 -10.95
C SER A 7 -20.31 25.30 -11.13
N ILE A 8 -19.81 25.45 -12.36
CA ILE A 8 -18.86 26.50 -12.74
C ILE A 8 -19.60 27.43 -13.71
N PRO A 9 -20.23 28.51 -13.21
CA PRO A 9 -20.98 29.42 -14.07
C PRO A 9 -20.07 30.25 -14.98
N THR A 10 -18.81 30.45 -14.58
CA THR A 10 -17.81 31.23 -15.33
C THR A 10 -16.50 30.44 -15.43
N PRO A 11 -16.34 29.61 -16.48
CA PRO A 11 -15.10 28.87 -16.71
C PRO A 11 -13.91 29.81 -16.89
N CYS A 12 -12.78 29.46 -16.27
CA CYS A 12 -11.53 30.19 -16.42
C CYS A 12 -10.76 29.61 -17.63
N HIS A 13 -10.21 30.47 -18.48
CA HIS A 13 -9.39 30.06 -19.64
C HIS A 13 -7.88 30.13 -19.37
N GLU A 14 -7.48 30.48 -18.15
CA GLU A 14 -6.07 30.54 -17.76
C GLU A 14 -5.43 29.15 -17.72
N ASN A 15 -4.17 29.08 -18.15
CA ASN A 15 -3.44 27.82 -18.15
C ASN A 15 -3.01 27.44 -16.72
N TRP A 16 -3.52 26.31 -16.25
CA TRP A 16 -3.20 25.71 -14.95
C TRP A 16 -1.69 25.52 -14.72
N ASP A 17 -0.96 25.09 -15.74
CA ASP A 17 0.47 24.75 -15.61
C ASP A 17 1.34 25.99 -15.36
N ASN A 18 0.86 27.16 -15.77
CA ASN A 18 1.51 28.45 -15.59
C ASN A 18 1.19 29.11 -14.22
N MET A 19 0.31 28.51 -13.41
CA MET A 19 -0.03 29.03 -12.07
C MET A 19 1.00 28.60 -11.02
N THR A 20 1.18 29.42 -9.98
CA THR A 20 2.15 29.16 -8.91
C THR A 20 1.67 28.04 -7.97
N PRO A 21 2.45 26.98 -7.70
CA PRO A 21 2.02 25.90 -6.79
C PRO A 21 1.76 26.36 -5.35
N THR A 22 0.71 25.83 -4.72
CA THR A 22 0.37 26.02 -3.29
C THR A 22 0.05 24.69 -2.60
N GLU A 23 -0.10 24.69 -1.27
CA GLU A 23 -0.38 23.47 -0.49
C GLU A 23 -1.68 22.75 -0.88
N GLN A 24 -2.70 23.47 -1.38
CA GLN A 24 -4.03 22.92 -1.71
C GLN A 24 -4.37 23.02 -3.21
N GLY A 25 -3.41 23.42 -4.05
CA GLY A 25 -3.65 23.61 -5.48
C GLY A 25 -2.63 24.57 -6.09
N ARG A 26 -3.11 25.64 -6.72
CA ARG A 26 -2.26 26.67 -7.32
C ARG A 26 -2.82 28.06 -7.09
N PHE A 27 -1.99 29.09 -7.22
CA PHE A 27 -2.39 30.49 -7.19
C PHE A 27 -2.35 31.05 -8.61
N CYS A 28 -3.49 31.57 -9.08
CA CYS A 28 -3.59 32.22 -10.37
C CYS A 28 -3.19 33.70 -10.24
N SER A 29 -2.11 34.10 -10.90
CA SER A 29 -1.62 35.49 -10.89
C SER A 29 -2.54 36.47 -11.62
N VAL A 30 -3.37 35.99 -12.56
CA VAL A 30 -4.28 36.83 -13.36
C VAL A 30 -5.50 37.27 -12.55
N CYS A 31 -6.17 36.34 -11.87
CA CYS A 31 -7.36 36.64 -11.08
C CYS A 31 -7.08 36.77 -9.57
N ALA A 32 -5.82 36.62 -9.15
CA ALA A 32 -5.35 36.66 -7.77
C ALA A 32 -6.12 35.73 -6.81
N LYS A 33 -6.57 34.57 -7.31
CA LYS A 33 -7.32 33.57 -6.53
C LYS A 33 -6.51 32.29 -6.36
N GLN A 34 -6.72 31.65 -5.22
CA GLN A 34 -6.31 30.27 -5.00
C GLN A 34 -7.27 29.34 -5.73
N VAL A 35 -6.72 28.47 -6.58
CA VAL A 35 -7.43 27.47 -7.36
C VAL A 35 -7.15 26.10 -6.75
N VAL A 36 -8.18 25.50 -6.14
CA VAL A 36 -8.08 24.19 -5.46
C VAL A 36 -8.21 23.06 -6.48
N ASP A 37 -7.35 22.05 -6.41
CA ASP A 37 -7.41 20.90 -7.33
C ASP A 37 -8.33 19.80 -6.78
N PHE A 38 -9.56 19.73 -7.27
CA PHE A 38 -10.53 18.69 -6.92
C PHE A 38 -10.41 17.44 -7.79
N THR A 39 -9.57 17.44 -8.84
CA THR A 39 -9.51 16.33 -9.82
C THR A 39 -9.09 15.00 -9.21
N LYS A 40 -8.40 15.03 -8.06
CA LYS A 40 -7.93 13.86 -7.32
C LYS A 40 -8.74 13.56 -6.06
N MET A 41 -9.74 14.40 -5.74
CA MET A 41 -10.55 14.24 -4.53
C MET A 41 -11.75 13.34 -4.82
N SER A 42 -12.05 12.45 -3.87
CA SER A 42 -13.30 11.70 -3.83
C SER A 42 -14.49 12.61 -3.50
N ASP A 43 -15.71 12.19 -3.85
CA ASP A 43 -16.95 12.93 -3.54
C ASP A 43 -17.04 13.29 -2.05
N TYR A 44 -16.65 12.37 -1.18
CA TYR A 44 -16.59 12.58 0.26
C TYR A 44 -15.63 13.69 0.68
N GLU A 45 -14.43 13.74 0.09
CA GLU A 45 -13.44 14.79 0.37
C GLU A 45 -13.90 16.15 -0.12
N VAL A 46 -14.51 16.20 -1.30
CA VAL A 46 -15.10 17.43 -1.87
C VAL A 46 -16.23 17.95 -0.98
N ILE A 47 -17.16 17.08 -0.54
CA ILE A 47 -18.24 17.43 0.40
C ILE A 47 -17.66 17.97 1.71
N ASN A 48 -16.67 17.28 2.29
CA ASN A 48 -16.03 17.72 3.52
C ASN A 48 -15.26 19.04 3.37
N TYR A 49 -14.66 19.28 2.21
CA TYR A 49 -14.01 20.55 1.91
C TYR A 49 -15.05 21.68 1.93
N PHE A 50 -16.13 21.55 1.17
CA PHE A 50 -17.18 22.59 1.09
C PHE A 50 -17.94 22.79 2.42
N ASN A 51 -18.08 21.75 3.24
CA ASN A 51 -18.60 21.86 4.60
C ASN A 51 -17.72 22.74 5.50
N LYS A 52 -16.39 22.78 5.26
CA LYS A 52 -15.45 23.60 6.04
C LYS A 52 -15.43 25.07 5.61
N VAL A 53 -15.57 25.34 4.30
CA VAL A 53 -15.62 26.71 3.76
C VAL A 53 -17.01 27.36 3.81
N GLN A 54 -17.99 26.71 4.44
CA GLN A 54 -19.28 27.29 4.85
C GLN A 54 -20.04 28.07 3.74
N GLY A 55 -20.00 27.59 2.50
CA GLY A 55 -20.74 28.19 1.38
C GLY A 55 -20.03 29.32 0.64
N GLU A 56 -18.75 29.58 0.92
CA GLU A 56 -17.93 30.49 0.12
C GLU A 56 -17.75 29.99 -1.33
N LYS A 57 -17.66 30.94 -2.28
CA LYS A 57 -17.36 30.63 -3.68
C LYS A 57 -15.88 30.32 -3.83
N VAL A 58 -15.56 29.07 -4.16
CA VAL A 58 -14.18 28.60 -4.34
C VAL A 58 -13.85 28.48 -5.82
N CYS A 59 -12.65 28.94 -6.20
CA CYS A 59 -12.10 28.67 -7.51
C CYS A 59 -11.43 27.31 -7.48
N GLY A 60 -11.73 26.44 -8.44
CA GLY A 60 -11.20 25.08 -8.44
C GLY A 60 -11.10 24.46 -9.81
N ARG A 61 -10.20 23.49 -9.91
CA ARG A 61 -10.04 22.62 -11.07
C ARG A 61 -10.79 21.31 -10.80
N THR A 62 -11.69 20.94 -11.68
CA THR A 62 -12.51 19.73 -11.58
C THR A 62 -12.44 18.92 -12.87
N LEU A 63 -12.78 17.65 -12.81
CA LEU A 63 -13.06 16.84 -13.99
C LEU A 63 -14.50 17.11 -14.48
N SER A 64 -14.75 16.91 -15.78
CA SER A 64 -16.09 17.12 -16.35
C SER A 64 -17.15 16.22 -15.69
N ASN A 65 -16.77 15.02 -15.26
CA ASN A 65 -17.66 14.10 -14.56
C ASN A 65 -17.92 14.47 -13.08
N GLN A 66 -17.25 15.49 -12.53
CA GLN A 66 -17.51 16.00 -11.17
C GLN A 66 -18.50 17.18 -11.16
N LEU A 67 -18.80 17.74 -12.33
CA LEU A 67 -19.72 18.87 -12.47
C LEU A 67 -21.15 18.42 -12.68
N GLU A 68 -22.09 19.28 -12.26
CA GLU A 68 -23.52 19.18 -12.53
C GLU A 68 -24.22 17.89 -12.07
N ARG A 69 -23.54 17.07 -11.27
CA ARG A 69 -24.11 15.90 -10.60
C ARG A 69 -24.18 16.10 -9.10
N GLU A 70 -25.01 15.28 -8.46
CA GLU A 70 -25.09 15.20 -7.02
C GLU A 70 -23.91 14.37 -6.50
N LEU A 71 -23.09 14.98 -5.64
CA LEU A 71 -22.01 14.29 -4.94
C LEU A 71 -22.61 13.68 -3.66
N GLU A 72 -22.46 12.37 -3.50
CA GLU A 72 -22.99 11.64 -2.34
C GLU A 72 -21.85 11.11 -1.46
N ALA A 73 -21.91 11.41 -0.17
CA ALA A 73 -21.06 10.75 0.81
C ALA A 73 -21.50 9.28 0.95
N PRO A 74 -20.56 8.32 1.00
CA PRO A 74 -20.91 6.93 1.25
C PRO A 74 -21.65 6.84 2.60
N LYS A 75 -22.76 6.09 2.62
CA LYS A 75 -23.52 5.87 3.86
C LYS A 75 -22.56 5.24 4.87
N PRO A 76 -22.42 5.79 6.10
CA PRO A 76 -21.60 5.14 7.11
C PRO A 76 -22.13 3.73 7.30
N ILE A 77 -21.26 2.74 7.15
CA ILE A 77 -21.60 1.34 7.42
C ILE A 77 -21.82 1.26 8.92
N VAL A 78 -23.07 1.36 9.36
CA VAL A 78 -23.43 1.17 10.76
C VAL A 78 -23.30 -0.32 11.07
N GLN A 79 -22.08 -0.76 11.39
CA GLN A 79 -21.89 -2.09 11.95
C GLN A 79 -22.51 -2.10 13.34
N SER A 80 -23.56 -2.90 13.51
CA SER A 80 -24.31 -2.93 14.76
C SER A 80 -23.43 -3.45 15.90
N LYS A 81 -23.47 -2.73 17.03
CA LYS A 81 -22.73 -3.04 18.26
C LYS A 81 -23.11 -4.41 18.88
N LEU A 82 -24.15 -5.06 18.34
CA LEU A 82 -24.72 -6.32 18.80
C LEU A 82 -23.91 -7.57 18.42
N TRP A 83 -23.06 -7.51 17.39
CA TRP A 83 -22.29 -8.70 16.96
C TRP A 83 -21.21 -9.09 17.98
N TYR A 84 -20.63 -8.10 18.65
CA TYR A 84 -19.56 -8.28 19.65
C TYR A 84 -20.05 -8.95 20.94
N TRP A 85 -21.33 -8.78 21.30
CA TRP A 85 -21.90 -9.38 22.51
C TRP A 85 -22.13 -10.90 22.41
N LYS A 86 -22.27 -11.44 21.19
CA LYS A 86 -22.33 -12.91 21.01
C LYS A 86 -21.01 -13.60 21.36
N TYR A 87 -19.88 -12.93 21.14
CA TYR A 87 -18.55 -13.47 21.43
C TYR A 87 -18.05 -13.09 22.83
N ALA A 88 -18.51 -11.96 23.40
CA ALA A 88 -18.20 -11.59 24.78
C ALA A 88 -18.83 -12.55 25.81
N ALA A 89 -20.03 -13.09 25.53
CA ALA A 89 -20.69 -14.05 26.43
C ALA A 89 -19.97 -15.41 26.54
N ALA A 90 -19.24 -15.83 25.50
CA ALA A 90 -18.50 -17.08 25.51
C ALA A 90 -17.21 -17.04 26.37
N GLY A 91 -16.69 -15.83 26.64
CA GLY A 91 -15.48 -15.62 27.46
C GLY A 91 -15.71 -15.55 28.97
N ILE A 92 -16.97 -15.54 29.44
CA ILE A 92 -17.32 -15.30 30.85
C ILE A 92 -17.50 -16.62 31.65
N MET A 93 -17.52 -17.79 31.01
CA MET A 93 -17.57 -19.09 31.71
C MET A 93 -16.20 -19.65 32.11
N PHE A 94 -15.21 -18.81 32.43
CA PHE A 94 -13.91 -19.27 32.96
C PHE A 94 -13.33 -18.42 34.11
N PHE A 95 -14.15 -17.59 34.79
CA PHE A 95 -13.76 -16.92 36.04
C PHE A 95 -14.91 -16.90 37.06
N THR A 96 -15.34 -18.07 37.53
CA THR A 96 -16.10 -18.14 38.79
C THR A 96 -15.14 -18.40 39.95
N LYS A 97 -14.58 -17.32 40.51
CA LYS A 97 -14.33 -17.10 41.95
C LYS A 97 -13.72 -15.70 42.12
N ILE A 98 -14.56 -14.70 42.34
CA ILE A 98 -14.15 -13.39 42.88
C ILE A 98 -14.89 -13.29 44.21
N ASN A 99 -14.15 -13.15 45.32
CA ASN A 99 -14.74 -12.85 46.62
C ASN A 99 -15.35 -11.45 46.59
N ASP A 100 -16.45 -11.25 47.31
CA ASP A 100 -17.19 -10.00 47.37
C ASP A 100 -16.29 -8.81 47.74
N ILE A 101 -16.25 -7.80 46.87
CA ILE A 101 -15.69 -6.48 47.18
C ILE A 101 -16.88 -5.52 47.23
N GLU A 102 -17.21 -5.04 48.43
CA GLU A 102 -18.22 -4.01 48.63
C GLU A 102 -17.78 -2.69 47.98
N ALA A 103 -18.58 -2.21 47.02
CA ALA A 103 -18.37 -0.89 46.41
C ALA A 103 -19.01 0.20 47.29
N GLN A 104 -18.21 1.18 47.71
CA GLN A 104 -18.72 2.39 48.36
C GLN A 104 -19.45 3.28 47.33
N ASN A 105 -20.71 3.61 47.64
CA ASN A 105 -21.50 4.58 46.90
C ASN A 105 -20.85 5.97 46.98
N VAL A 106 -20.53 6.56 45.83
CA VAL A 106 -20.06 7.96 45.75
C VAL A 106 -21.17 8.83 45.19
N THR A 107 -21.62 9.79 46.00
CA THR A 107 -22.63 10.81 45.71
C THR A 107 -22.14 11.81 44.64
N PRO A 108 -23.03 12.44 43.85
CA PRO A 108 -22.63 13.34 42.76
C PRO A 108 -22.08 14.66 43.31
N LEU A 109 -20.95 15.13 42.76
CA LEU A 109 -20.36 16.43 43.13
C LEU A 109 -21.02 17.57 42.35
N THR A 110 -21.44 18.60 43.10
CA THR A 110 -21.85 19.92 42.61
C THR A 110 -20.65 20.71 42.06
N PRO A 111 -20.86 21.65 41.12
CA PRO A 111 -19.76 22.42 40.54
C PRO A 111 -19.26 23.49 41.51
N VAL A 112 -17.95 23.49 41.79
CA VAL A 112 -17.27 24.48 42.64
C VAL A 112 -16.78 25.66 41.79
N GLN A 113 -17.09 26.87 42.26
CA GLN A 113 -16.68 28.14 41.65
C GLN A 113 -15.16 28.40 41.81
N LEU A 114 -14.55 29.01 40.79
CA LEU A 114 -13.16 29.46 40.82
C LEU A 114 -13.01 30.70 41.71
N ASN A 115 -12.26 30.57 42.80
CA ASN A 115 -11.62 31.70 43.45
C ASN A 115 -10.10 31.60 43.26
N THR A 116 -9.56 32.61 42.59
CA THR A 116 -8.13 32.91 42.48
C THR A 116 -7.56 33.30 43.83
N LEU A 117 -6.46 32.70 44.29
CA LEU A 117 -5.38 33.47 44.94
C LEU A 117 -4.08 32.68 45.21
N ASN A 118 -3.01 33.48 45.19
CA ASN A 118 -1.79 33.44 46.00
C ASN A 118 -0.68 32.42 45.72
N LYS A 119 0.42 32.98 45.19
CA LYS A 119 1.79 32.60 45.52
C LYS A 119 1.99 32.70 47.04
N ASP A 120 2.87 31.87 47.57
CA ASP A 120 3.31 31.80 48.98
C ASP A 120 2.59 30.78 49.87
N THR A 121 2.58 29.51 49.48
CA THR A 121 2.77 28.40 50.44
C THR A 121 3.26 27.13 49.73
N LEU A 122 4.57 26.95 49.60
CA LEU A 122 5.16 25.68 49.18
C LEU A 122 5.41 24.81 50.42
N LYS A 123 4.54 23.84 50.67
CA LYS A 123 4.90 22.57 51.32
C LYS A 123 3.81 21.53 51.07
N GLY A 124 4.17 20.49 50.32
CA GLY A 124 3.47 19.20 50.38
C GLY A 124 2.22 19.06 49.51
N ARG A 125 2.41 19.05 48.19
CA ARG A 125 1.76 18.08 47.27
C ARG A 125 2.66 18.01 46.05
N LEU A 126 3.40 16.91 45.91
CA LEU A 126 3.94 16.49 44.62
C LEU A 126 2.74 16.22 43.72
N GLY A 127 2.19 17.28 43.14
CA GLY A 127 1.37 17.14 41.95
C GLY A 127 2.28 16.52 40.91
N LEU A 128 1.97 15.30 40.49
CA LEU A 128 2.48 14.73 39.26
C LEU A 128 2.04 15.68 38.15
N VAL A 129 2.83 16.72 37.89
CA VAL A 129 2.80 17.40 36.61
C VAL A 129 3.28 16.32 35.65
N ALA A 130 2.34 15.69 34.95
CA ALA A 130 2.68 14.83 33.83
C ALA A 130 3.52 15.69 32.88
N VAL A 131 4.84 15.50 32.92
CA VAL A 131 5.75 16.11 31.96
C VAL A 131 5.40 15.46 30.64
N GLU A 132 4.65 16.17 29.82
CA GLU A 132 4.34 15.77 28.46
C GLU A 132 5.67 15.81 27.69
N ASN A 133 6.39 14.69 27.67
CA ASN A 133 7.65 14.52 26.95
C ASN A 133 7.36 14.49 25.44
N LYS A 134 7.12 15.67 24.88
CA LYS A 134 6.95 15.90 23.45
C LYS A 134 8.27 15.64 22.75
N LYS A 135 8.40 14.45 22.16
CA LYS A 135 9.56 14.06 21.38
C LYS A 135 9.29 14.35 19.91
N ILE A 136 10.30 14.87 19.20
CA ILE A 136 10.20 15.11 17.76
C ILE A 136 10.92 13.94 17.06
N ILE A 137 10.16 13.21 16.27
CA ILE A 137 10.67 12.13 15.41
C ILE A 137 10.86 12.68 14.01
N THR A 138 12.03 12.43 13.43
CA THR A 138 12.40 12.87 12.08
C THR A 138 12.88 11.71 11.24
N GLY A 139 12.93 11.89 9.93
CA GLY A 139 13.48 10.88 9.05
C GLY A 139 13.28 11.19 7.58
N LYS A 140 13.85 10.33 6.73
CA LYS A 140 13.70 10.37 5.28
C LYS A 140 12.99 9.13 4.78
N ILE A 141 12.10 9.29 3.81
CA ILE A 141 11.30 8.23 3.24
C ILE A 141 11.74 7.98 1.80
N LEU A 142 12.14 6.74 1.54
CA LEU A 142 12.60 6.25 0.26
C LEU A 142 11.72 5.09 -0.23
N ASP A 143 11.81 4.75 -1.51
CA ASP A 143 11.29 3.50 -2.03
C ASP A 143 12.36 2.40 -2.07
N THR A 144 11.96 1.19 -2.47
CA THR A 144 12.87 0.05 -2.63
C THR A 144 13.97 0.26 -3.68
N ASP A 145 13.80 1.21 -4.59
CA ASP A 145 14.76 1.56 -5.63
C ASP A 145 15.71 2.69 -5.17
N GLY A 146 15.53 3.20 -3.94
CA GLY A 146 16.33 4.27 -3.35
C GLY A 146 15.89 5.69 -3.74
N ASN A 147 14.77 5.84 -4.45
CA ASN A 147 14.23 7.15 -4.80
C ASN A 147 13.49 7.76 -3.61
N VAL A 148 13.42 9.09 -3.56
CA VAL A 148 12.65 9.79 -2.53
C VAL A 148 11.15 9.62 -2.78
N VAL A 149 10.40 9.36 -1.71
CA VAL A 149 8.92 9.33 -1.78
C VAL A 149 8.40 10.60 -1.13
N PRO A 150 7.99 11.62 -1.91
CA PRO A 150 7.50 12.87 -1.37
C PRO A 150 6.05 12.74 -0.88
N PHE A 151 5.63 13.65 0.01
CA PHE A 151 4.24 13.80 0.43
C PHE A 151 3.59 12.57 1.10
N VAL A 152 4.41 11.67 1.63
CA VAL A 152 3.95 10.52 2.42
C VAL A 152 3.22 11.02 3.67
N SER A 153 2.02 10.51 3.91
CA SER A 153 1.27 10.74 5.15
C SER A 153 1.90 9.92 6.28
N VAL A 154 2.25 10.59 7.38
CA VAL A 154 2.81 9.98 8.59
C VAL A 154 1.86 10.22 9.74
N LYS A 155 1.21 9.18 10.25
CA LYS A 155 0.14 9.30 11.25
C LYS A 155 0.46 8.49 12.50
N ILE A 156 0.12 9.01 13.68
CA ILE A 156 0.15 8.22 14.91
C ILE A 156 -1.12 7.37 14.95
N MET A 157 -0.97 6.04 14.91
CA MET A 157 -2.10 5.10 14.89
C MET A 157 -3.04 5.31 16.08
N GLY A 158 -4.35 5.24 15.81
CA GLY A 158 -5.38 5.46 16.83
C GLY A 158 -5.64 6.93 17.18
N THR A 159 -4.89 7.88 16.61
CA THR A 159 -5.09 9.32 16.86
C THR A 159 -5.42 10.08 15.59
N LYS A 160 -5.78 11.36 15.75
CA LYS A 160 -5.92 12.33 14.65
C LYS A 160 -4.62 13.10 14.35
N TYR A 161 -3.54 12.81 15.08
CA TYR A 161 -2.27 13.50 14.95
C TYR A 161 -1.42 12.84 13.87
N GLY A 162 -0.85 13.67 13.01
CA GLY A 162 -0.05 13.25 11.88
C GLY A 162 0.64 14.44 11.24
N THR A 163 1.51 14.15 10.29
CA THR A 163 2.22 15.11 9.45
C THR A 163 2.35 14.53 8.05
N SER A 164 2.90 15.30 7.12
CA SER A 164 3.30 14.80 5.80
C SER A 164 4.78 15.03 5.57
N ALA A 165 5.40 14.16 4.77
CA ALA A 165 6.74 14.37 4.29
C ALA A 165 6.77 15.48 3.23
N ASN A 166 7.88 16.21 3.15
CA ASN A 166 8.06 17.26 2.13
C ASN A 166 8.50 16.68 0.77
N ALA A 167 8.80 17.55 -0.20
CA ALA A 167 9.24 17.17 -1.55
C ALA A 167 10.55 16.35 -1.59
N ASN A 168 11.37 16.44 -0.54
CA ASN A 168 12.61 15.67 -0.41
C ASN A 168 12.43 14.36 0.37
N GLY A 169 11.18 13.98 0.69
CA GLY A 169 10.83 12.81 1.47
C GLY A 169 11.15 12.95 2.97
N ILE A 170 11.41 14.16 3.46
CA ILE A 170 11.76 14.40 4.87
C ILE A 170 10.49 14.67 5.66
N TYR A 171 10.32 13.99 6.80
CA TYR A 171 9.19 14.19 7.71
C TYR A 171 9.65 14.60 9.11
N SER A 172 8.75 15.27 9.85
CA SER A 172 8.95 15.64 11.25
C SER A 172 7.61 15.58 11.99
N ILE A 173 7.49 14.69 12.96
CA ILE A 173 6.28 14.45 13.74
C ILE A 173 6.54 14.55 15.23
N LYS A 174 5.65 15.23 15.95
CA LYS A 174 5.68 15.34 17.40
C LYS A 174 4.87 14.19 18.00
N VAL A 175 5.50 13.40 18.86
CA VAL A 175 4.91 12.22 19.51
C VAL A 175 4.90 12.42 21.03
N ASN A 176 3.92 11.81 21.68
CA ASN A 176 3.70 11.95 23.11
C ASN A 176 4.16 10.71 23.89
N SER A 177 4.31 9.57 23.22
CA SER A 177 4.87 8.34 23.80
C SER A 177 6.00 7.78 22.94
N ASN A 178 7.01 7.19 23.60
CA ASN A 178 8.05 6.40 22.94
C ASN A 178 7.53 5.05 22.43
N THR A 179 6.29 4.67 22.73
CA THR A 179 5.63 3.43 22.28
C THR A 179 4.59 3.66 21.19
N ASP A 180 4.44 4.89 20.71
CA ASP A 180 3.49 5.20 19.65
C ASP A 180 3.87 4.44 18.36
N ILE A 181 2.87 4.05 17.57
CA ILE A 181 3.06 3.42 16.27
C ILE A 181 2.78 4.45 15.19
N LEU A 182 3.75 4.66 14.30
CA LEU A 182 3.61 5.52 13.14
C LEU A 182 3.19 4.71 11.93
N GLU A 183 2.14 5.15 11.25
CA GLU A 183 1.66 4.63 9.98
C GLU A 183 2.13 5.56 8.86
N PHE A 184 2.79 4.98 7.85
CA PHE A 184 3.26 5.66 6.65
C PHE A 184 2.43 5.22 5.46
N SER A 185 1.75 6.15 4.80
CA SER A 185 0.92 5.88 3.64
C SER A 185 1.16 6.87 2.51
N ALA A 186 1.29 6.34 1.30
CA ALA A 186 1.43 7.13 0.08
C ALA A 186 0.76 6.41 -1.08
N VAL A 187 0.26 7.19 -2.05
CA VAL A 187 -0.40 6.62 -3.23
C VAL A 187 0.60 5.77 -4.00
N GLY A 188 0.20 4.54 -4.31
CA GLY A 188 1.05 3.59 -4.99
C GLY A 188 2.09 2.92 -4.12
N TYR A 189 2.00 3.01 -2.80
CA TYR A 189 2.87 2.29 -1.87
C TYR A 189 2.07 1.53 -0.81
N LYS A 190 2.61 0.39 -0.37
CA LYS A 190 2.02 -0.38 0.72
C LYS A 190 2.16 0.42 2.01
N VAL A 191 1.14 0.37 2.85
CA VAL A 191 1.18 1.00 4.17
C VAL A 191 2.26 0.33 5.01
N ASN A 192 3.14 1.13 5.62
CA ASN A 192 4.22 0.66 6.49
C ASN A 192 3.98 1.16 7.93
N HIS A 193 4.24 0.32 8.92
CA HIS A 193 4.10 0.67 10.34
C HIS A 193 5.46 0.63 11.05
N LEU A 194 5.78 1.70 11.78
CA LEU A 194 6.95 1.79 12.64
C LEU A 194 6.53 1.88 14.11
N VAL A 195 6.97 0.92 14.91
CA VAL A 195 6.90 1.04 16.38
C VAL A 195 8.08 1.89 16.84
N LEU A 196 7.79 3.00 17.53
CA LEU A 196 8.83 3.89 18.03
C LEU A 196 9.70 3.23 19.10
N LYS A 197 10.94 3.72 19.19
CA LYS A 197 11.96 3.29 20.15
C LYS A 197 12.62 4.55 20.76
N GLU A 198 13.69 4.37 21.52
CA GLU A 198 14.44 5.48 22.13
C GLU A 198 15.05 6.46 21.11
N ASN A 199 15.26 6.04 19.87
CA ASN A 199 15.76 6.92 18.80
C ASN A 199 14.75 8.01 18.41
N VAL A 200 15.28 9.14 17.91
CA VAL A 200 14.52 10.29 17.37
C VAL A 200 14.56 10.37 15.85
N LYS A 201 15.40 9.55 15.19
CA LYS A 201 15.56 9.54 13.74
C LYS A 201 15.32 8.15 13.17
N PHE A 202 14.41 8.04 12.20
CA PHE A 202 14.08 6.79 11.52
C PHE A 202 13.89 7.02 10.03
N ASP A 203 14.76 6.45 9.21
CA ASP A 203 14.55 6.44 7.76
C ASP A 203 13.69 5.24 7.39
N ILE A 204 12.74 5.44 6.46
CA ILE A 204 11.71 4.45 6.12
C ILE A 204 11.80 4.11 4.64
N ILE A 205 11.65 2.82 4.33
CA ILE A 205 11.53 2.32 2.97
C ILE A 205 10.09 1.88 2.74
N LEU A 206 9.45 2.44 1.70
CA LEU A 206 8.13 2.05 1.26
C LEU A 206 8.20 1.11 0.06
N GLU A 207 7.44 0.03 0.12
CA GLU A 207 7.27 -0.90 -1.00
C GLU A 207 6.19 -0.39 -1.95
N ASN A 208 6.42 -0.47 -3.26
CA ASN A 208 5.43 -0.08 -4.26
C ASN A 208 4.20 -1.03 -4.22
N SER A 209 2.99 -0.46 -4.20
CA SER A 209 1.71 -1.17 -4.31
C SER A 209 1.42 -1.62 -5.74
N TYR A 210 1.91 -0.84 -6.71
CA TYR A 210 1.86 -1.21 -8.11
C TYR A 210 3.10 -2.05 -8.41
N SER A 211 2.91 -3.31 -8.79
CA SER A 211 3.81 -3.91 -9.74
C SER A 211 3.68 -3.09 -11.02
N ARG A 212 4.43 -1.98 -11.18
CA ARG A 212 4.59 -1.35 -12.49
C ARG A 212 4.99 -2.47 -13.42
N LEU A 213 4.12 -2.81 -14.38
CA LEU A 213 4.45 -3.76 -15.43
C LEU A 213 5.62 -3.13 -16.20
N GLN A 214 6.85 -3.48 -15.83
CA GLN A 214 8.11 -3.21 -16.50
C GLN A 214 8.03 -3.65 -17.96
N GLY A 215 7.23 -4.68 -18.25
CA GLY A 215 6.91 -5.11 -19.61
C GLY A 215 6.06 -6.37 -19.65
N GLU A 216 5.93 -6.92 -20.86
CA GLU A 216 5.35 -8.25 -21.10
C GLU A 216 6.48 -9.30 -21.07
N VAL A 217 6.22 -10.42 -20.41
CA VAL A 217 7.13 -11.57 -20.44
C VAL A 217 7.06 -12.29 -21.79
N VAL A 218 8.21 -12.65 -22.36
CA VAL A 218 8.31 -13.58 -23.49
C VAL A 218 9.09 -14.81 -23.03
N ILE A 219 8.67 -15.97 -23.52
CA ILE A 219 9.31 -17.24 -23.24
C ILE A 219 9.89 -17.73 -24.54
N VAL A 220 11.19 -18.00 -24.54
CA VAL A 220 11.85 -18.65 -25.66
C VAL A 220 12.10 -20.09 -25.26
N THR A 221 11.47 -21.01 -25.98
CA THR A 221 11.65 -22.45 -25.81
C THR A 221 12.77 -22.97 -26.72
N GLY A 222 13.59 -23.89 -26.21
CA GLY A 222 14.56 -24.64 -27.02
C GLY A 222 14.72 -26.08 -26.54
N GLY A 223 14.81 -27.03 -27.46
CA GLY A 223 14.97 -28.45 -27.17
C GLY A 223 16.44 -28.90 -27.16
N VAL A 224 16.85 -29.62 -26.11
CA VAL A 224 18.11 -30.36 -26.09
C VAL A 224 17.81 -31.85 -25.88
N SER A 225 18.14 -32.67 -26.85
CA SER A 225 18.10 -34.13 -26.76
C SER A 225 19.45 -34.65 -26.25
N VAL A 226 19.42 -35.35 -25.12
CA VAL A 226 20.60 -36.03 -24.55
C VAL A 226 20.41 -37.53 -24.71
N ASN A 227 21.36 -38.19 -25.37
CA ASN A 227 21.41 -39.65 -25.42
C ASN A 227 22.02 -40.15 -24.11
N TYR A 228 21.25 -40.92 -23.35
CA TYR A 228 21.67 -41.48 -22.08
C TYR A 228 21.93 -42.97 -22.25
N ASN A 229 23.18 -43.39 -22.01
CA ASN A 229 23.59 -44.78 -22.03
C ASN A 229 23.75 -45.27 -20.59
N ASP A 230 22.69 -45.83 -20.03
CA ASP A 230 22.76 -46.60 -18.80
C ASP A 230 23.12 -48.06 -19.14
N ASN A 231 24.41 -48.38 -19.06
CA ASN A 231 24.99 -49.72 -19.07
C ASN A 231 25.06 -50.52 -20.39
N GLU A 232 26.13 -51.31 -20.43
CA GLU A 232 26.89 -51.79 -21.59
C GLU A 232 26.35 -53.03 -22.30
N TYR A 233 25.10 -53.46 -22.09
CA TYR A 233 24.63 -54.72 -22.70
C TYR A 233 23.28 -54.69 -23.44
N VAL A 234 22.46 -53.65 -23.34
CA VAL A 234 21.38 -53.38 -24.30
C VAL A 234 21.11 -51.88 -24.31
N ALA A 235 21.62 -51.16 -25.32
CA ALA A 235 21.38 -49.73 -25.47
C ALA A 235 19.92 -49.45 -25.87
N LYS A 236 19.01 -49.33 -24.89
CA LYS A 236 17.77 -48.56 -25.10
C LYS A 236 18.10 -47.10 -24.86
N THR A 237 18.57 -46.42 -25.89
CA THR A 237 18.76 -44.97 -25.89
C THR A 237 17.40 -44.30 -25.66
N GLN A 238 17.09 -43.93 -24.43
CA GLN A 238 15.94 -43.07 -24.15
C GLN A 238 16.38 -41.61 -24.38
N GLN A 239 15.90 -41.02 -25.46
CA GLN A 239 16.15 -39.61 -25.76
C GLN A 239 15.38 -38.74 -24.75
N LYS A 240 16.08 -38.13 -23.80
CA LYS A 240 15.45 -37.18 -22.87
C LYS A 240 15.38 -35.80 -23.54
N HIS A 241 14.17 -35.30 -23.76
CA HIS A 241 13.95 -33.93 -24.20
C HIS A 241 14.03 -32.99 -22.98
N ILE A 242 14.98 -32.05 -23.03
CA ILE A 242 15.08 -30.95 -22.07
C ILE A 242 14.55 -29.70 -22.75
N ALA A 243 13.54 -29.10 -22.14
CA ALA A 243 13.00 -27.83 -22.54
C ALA A 243 13.73 -26.70 -21.80
N MET A 244 14.35 -25.79 -22.54
CA MET A 244 14.91 -24.56 -21.98
C MET A 244 13.89 -23.44 -22.11
N LEU A 245 13.48 -22.85 -20.99
CA LEU A 245 12.62 -21.68 -20.93
C LEU A 245 13.50 -20.48 -20.61
N LYS A 246 13.62 -19.56 -21.55
CA LYS A 246 14.31 -18.28 -21.31
C LYS A 246 13.26 -17.19 -21.17
N ILE A 247 13.28 -16.48 -20.04
CA ILE A 247 12.34 -15.41 -19.71
C ILE A 247 12.98 -14.08 -20.06
N GLU A 248 12.36 -13.36 -20.99
CA GLU A 248 12.83 -12.06 -21.47
C GLU A 248 11.74 -11.01 -21.39
N ASP A 249 12.16 -9.76 -21.22
CA ASP A 249 11.31 -8.61 -21.46
C ASP A 249 11.06 -8.44 -22.97
N LYS A 250 9.79 -8.28 -23.35
CA LYS A 250 9.37 -8.23 -24.77
C LYS A 250 10.05 -7.13 -25.57
N LEU A 251 10.23 -5.95 -24.98
CA LEU A 251 10.71 -4.74 -25.67
C LEU A 251 12.24 -4.71 -25.72
N THR A 252 12.87 -4.92 -24.57
CA THR A 252 14.32 -4.76 -24.39
C THR A 252 15.11 -6.03 -24.72
N LYS A 253 14.43 -7.18 -24.81
CA LYS A 253 15.06 -8.51 -24.96
C LYS A 253 16.03 -8.87 -23.83
N LYS A 254 15.97 -8.17 -22.69
CA LYS A 254 16.80 -8.47 -21.52
C LYS A 254 16.19 -9.62 -20.73
N ASN A 255 17.06 -10.46 -20.18
CA ASN A 255 16.63 -11.60 -19.36
C ASN A 255 16.06 -11.13 -18.02
N ILE A 256 14.93 -11.70 -17.62
CA ILE A 256 14.29 -11.42 -16.33
C ILE A 256 14.75 -12.50 -15.33
N THR A 257 15.60 -12.13 -14.39
CA THR A 257 16.27 -13.08 -13.47
C THR A 257 15.54 -13.29 -12.14
N LYS A 258 14.55 -12.45 -11.82
CA LYS A 258 13.71 -12.54 -10.61
C LYS A 258 12.29 -13.04 -10.92
N ALA A 259 12.19 -13.98 -11.85
CA ALA A 259 10.92 -14.60 -12.24
C ALA A 259 10.73 -15.96 -11.56
N SER A 260 9.50 -16.28 -11.20
CA SER A 260 9.06 -17.60 -10.79
C SER A 260 8.27 -18.25 -11.93
N ILE A 261 8.49 -19.55 -12.08
CA ILE A 261 7.80 -20.42 -13.03
C ILE A 261 7.03 -21.45 -12.22
N THR A 262 5.73 -21.48 -12.41
CA THR A 262 4.82 -22.47 -11.87
C THR A 262 4.48 -23.45 -12.98
N ILE A 263 4.78 -24.72 -12.76
CA ILE A 263 4.55 -25.81 -13.70
C ILE A 263 3.37 -26.63 -13.18
N LEU A 264 2.35 -26.77 -14.02
CA LEU A 264 1.15 -27.55 -13.76
C LEU A 264 1.16 -28.78 -14.68
N LYS A 265 1.29 -29.97 -14.09
CA LYS A 265 1.30 -31.26 -14.78
C LYS A 265 0.56 -32.30 -13.92
N ASP A 266 -0.37 -33.04 -14.50
CA ASP A 266 -1.08 -34.16 -13.83
C ASP A 266 -1.67 -33.78 -12.45
N ASN A 267 -2.31 -32.60 -12.34
CA ASN A 267 -2.79 -31.99 -11.08
C ASN A 267 -1.72 -31.70 -10.02
N THR A 268 -0.44 -31.81 -10.36
CA THR A 268 0.67 -31.36 -9.52
C THR A 268 1.11 -29.96 -9.94
N GLU A 269 1.27 -29.08 -8.95
CA GLU A 269 1.77 -27.73 -9.13
C GLU A 269 3.16 -27.61 -8.50
N LYS A 270 4.13 -27.11 -9.27
CA LYS A 270 5.49 -26.90 -8.78
C LYS A 270 5.98 -25.51 -9.18
N THR A 271 6.26 -24.67 -8.19
CA THR A 271 6.80 -23.32 -8.39
C THR A 271 8.31 -23.30 -8.16
N ILE A 272 9.06 -22.75 -9.10
CA ILE A 272 10.53 -22.71 -9.10
C ILE A 272 10.99 -21.35 -9.61
N ASN A 273 12.06 -20.82 -9.02
CA ASN A 273 12.69 -19.58 -9.50
C ASN A 273 13.64 -19.86 -10.67
N VAL A 274 13.75 -18.92 -11.61
CA VAL A 274 14.74 -19.00 -12.70
C VAL A 274 16.18 -18.88 -12.20
N ASP A 275 17.14 -19.37 -13.00
CA ASP A 275 18.56 -19.21 -12.68
C ASP A 275 19.01 -17.73 -12.78
N LYS A 276 20.26 -17.46 -12.38
CA LYS A 276 20.86 -16.11 -12.44
C LYS A 276 20.91 -15.50 -13.85
N ARG A 277 20.62 -16.28 -14.90
CA ARG A 277 20.57 -15.86 -16.30
C ARG A 277 19.13 -15.75 -16.82
N GLY A 278 18.11 -15.94 -15.99
CA GLY A 278 16.69 -15.91 -16.41
C GLY A 278 16.29 -17.16 -17.21
N ILE A 279 17.03 -18.26 -17.04
CA ILE A 279 16.80 -19.52 -17.76
C ILE A 279 16.32 -20.57 -16.76
N TYR A 280 15.32 -21.34 -17.16
CA TYR A 280 14.91 -22.55 -16.47
C TYR A 280 15.01 -23.76 -17.40
N LYS A 281 15.54 -24.87 -16.88
CA LYS A 281 15.63 -26.15 -17.61
C LYS A 281 14.56 -27.09 -17.10
N LEU A 282 13.49 -27.23 -17.87
CA LEU A 282 12.44 -28.19 -17.62
C LEU A 282 12.90 -29.56 -18.09
N LYS A 283 13.07 -30.47 -17.12
CA LYS A 283 13.49 -31.85 -17.37
C LYS A 283 12.27 -32.71 -17.69
N GLU A 284 12.41 -33.57 -18.69
CA GLU A 284 11.54 -34.72 -18.95
C GLU A 284 10.07 -34.35 -19.28
N ILE A 285 9.85 -33.89 -20.52
CA ILE A 285 8.53 -33.91 -21.15
C ILE A 285 8.51 -35.01 -22.20
N LYS A 286 7.54 -35.93 -22.13
CA LYS A 286 7.31 -36.91 -23.21
C LYS A 286 6.58 -36.25 -24.38
N ASN A 287 6.76 -36.75 -25.60
CA ASN A 287 6.19 -36.14 -26.81
C ASN A 287 4.66 -35.92 -26.75
N GLU A 288 3.93 -36.83 -26.10
CA GLU A 288 2.46 -36.79 -25.98
C GLU A 288 1.98 -35.97 -24.77
N GLU A 289 2.88 -35.50 -23.90
CA GLU A 289 2.52 -34.74 -22.70
C GLU A 289 2.34 -33.25 -23.01
N SER A 290 1.36 -32.63 -22.37
CA SER A 290 1.22 -31.18 -22.30
C SER A 290 1.42 -30.69 -20.88
N VAL A 291 2.08 -29.55 -20.74
CA VAL A 291 2.42 -28.92 -19.46
C VAL A 291 1.99 -27.46 -19.53
N VAL A 292 1.21 -27.04 -18.53
CA VAL A 292 0.84 -25.63 -18.40
C VAL A 292 1.91 -24.95 -17.57
N ILE A 293 2.38 -23.81 -18.06
CA ILE A 293 3.39 -23.00 -17.40
C ILE A 293 2.76 -21.66 -17.09
N LYS A 294 2.91 -21.20 -15.85
CA LYS A 294 2.55 -19.86 -15.41
C LYS A 294 3.81 -19.15 -14.97
N ILE A 295 4.00 -17.91 -15.41
CA ILE A 295 5.15 -17.10 -15.06
C ILE A 295 4.66 -15.90 -14.28
N SER A 296 5.34 -15.63 -13.17
CA SER A 296 5.19 -14.40 -12.42
C SER A 296 6.56 -13.76 -12.23
N ALA A 297 6.66 -12.46 -12.44
CA ALA A 297 7.85 -11.70 -12.11
C ALA A 297 7.41 -10.35 -11.53
N TYR A 298 8.16 -9.86 -10.53
CA TYR A 298 7.81 -8.60 -9.89
C TYR A 298 7.85 -7.47 -10.92
N GLY A 299 6.72 -6.79 -11.08
CA GLY A 299 6.58 -5.76 -12.10
C GLY A 299 6.47 -6.33 -13.51
N TYR A 300 5.92 -7.51 -13.75
CA TYR A 300 5.57 -7.96 -15.10
C TYR A 300 4.20 -8.61 -15.11
N GLU A 301 3.57 -8.65 -16.28
CA GLU A 301 2.25 -9.28 -16.39
C GLU A 301 2.42 -10.79 -16.28
N ASN A 302 1.56 -11.43 -15.49
CA ASN A 302 1.60 -12.88 -15.39
C ASN A 302 1.28 -13.48 -16.76
N LYS A 303 2.10 -14.45 -17.19
CA LYS A 303 1.92 -15.10 -18.48
C LYS A 303 1.69 -16.57 -18.31
N GLU A 304 0.69 -17.09 -19.00
CA GLU A 304 0.36 -18.50 -19.05
C GLU A 304 0.56 -19.04 -20.47
N LEU A 305 1.13 -20.23 -20.57
CA LEU A 305 1.37 -20.91 -21.84
C LEU A 305 1.21 -22.41 -21.65
N VAL A 306 0.74 -23.06 -22.72
CA VAL A 306 0.68 -24.51 -22.80
C VAL A 306 1.81 -24.98 -23.70
N ILE A 307 2.69 -25.80 -23.14
CA ILE A 307 3.79 -26.41 -23.86
C ILE A 307 3.46 -27.87 -24.10
N LYS A 308 3.62 -28.33 -25.34
CA LYS A 308 3.51 -29.75 -25.68
C LYS A 308 4.89 -30.35 -25.94
N GLY A 309 5.09 -31.62 -25.62
CA GLY A 309 6.34 -32.34 -25.87
C GLY A 309 6.77 -32.30 -27.34
N GLU A 310 5.81 -32.42 -28.26
CA GLU A 310 6.04 -32.34 -29.71
C GLU A 310 6.75 -31.04 -30.16
N ASN A 311 6.55 -29.93 -29.46
CA ASN A 311 7.17 -28.63 -29.79
C ASN A 311 8.70 -28.64 -29.57
N PHE A 312 9.25 -29.65 -28.90
CA PHE A 312 10.69 -29.80 -28.67
C PHE A 312 11.36 -30.79 -29.62
N ASN A 313 10.63 -31.34 -30.60
CA ASN A 313 11.21 -32.18 -31.64
C ASN A 313 12.11 -31.36 -32.59
N ASN A 314 11.84 -30.06 -32.74
CA ASN A 314 12.63 -29.18 -33.59
C ASN A 314 13.50 -28.23 -32.75
N ARG A 315 14.84 -28.38 -32.84
CA ARG A 315 15.83 -27.57 -32.10
C ARG A 315 15.71 -26.05 -32.30
N LYS A 316 15.07 -25.60 -33.40
CA LYS A 316 15.00 -24.19 -33.79
C LYS A 316 13.64 -23.54 -33.54
N GLU A 317 12.67 -24.28 -33.03
CA GLU A 317 11.31 -23.77 -32.89
C GLU A 317 11.18 -22.97 -31.60
N VAL A 318 11.24 -21.65 -31.76
CA VAL A 318 10.93 -20.69 -30.69
C VAL A 318 9.42 -20.54 -30.65
N LEU A 319 8.76 -21.10 -29.64
CA LEU A 319 7.41 -20.68 -29.29
C LEU A 319 7.53 -19.22 -28.83
N LYS A 320 6.94 -18.27 -29.55
CA LYS A 320 6.98 -16.83 -29.24
C LYS A 320 5.68 -16.39 -28.58
#